data_AF-A0A7D5ZP70-F1
#
_entry.id   AF-A0A7D5ZP70-F1
#
_cell.length_a   1.000
_cell.length_b   1.000
_cell.length_c   1.000
_cell.angle_alpha   90.00
_cell.angle_beta   90.00
_cell.angle_gamma   90.00
#
_symmetry.space_group_name_H-M   'P 1'
#
loop_
_entity.id
_entity.type
_entity.pdbx_description
1 polymer ?
#
loop_
_entity_poly.entity_id
_entity_poly.type
_entity_poly.pdbx_seq_one_letter_code
_entity_poly.pdbx_strand_id
1 'polypeptide(L)'
;MAEVRRPAWNVDIHRTPLPAEPPGPPAPGGSWTHARRLIRDYEFSPPEIVRALYDPTAPLLGRDMLLEARFHGLHFYCGVRVTEVVDETRDGTDHAWGWAYETLGGHLERGKVTYEVVKDGRTGAVEFVARCHSQGAPTLGPVTSLGWRLFGRRTQLRFYRRCGARMWHFVEAALRGEPVPARPPRMVGHLVYAPSDARAHRLDALAVNRVAPG
;
A
#
# COMPACT_ATOMS: atom_id res chain seq x y z
N MET A 1 1.73 -10.53 -39.63
CA MET A 1 1.27 -10.59 -38.22
C MET A 1 2.21 -9.72 -37.41
N ALA A 2 1.72 -8.61 -36.87
CA ALA A 2 2.54 -7.73 -36.04
C ALA A 2 2.70 -8.38 -34.66
N GLU A 3 3.93 -8.72 -34.29
CA GLU A 3 4.28 -9.17 -32.95
C GLU A 3 3.89 -8.06 -31.96
N VAL A 4 2.86 -8.32 -31.15
CA VAL A 4 2.45 -7.40 -30.07
C VAL A 4 3.58 -7.42 -29.05
N ARG A 5 4.50 -6.46 -29.19
CA ARG A 5 5.60 -6.23 -28.25
C ARG A 5 4.96 -5.95 -26.89
N ARG A 6 4.98 -6.93 -25.98
CA ARG A 6 4.42 -6.77 -24.64
C ARG A 6 5.13 -5.57 -23.99
N PRO A 7 4.39 -4.58 -23.45
CA PRO A 7 5.02 -3.44 -22.81
C PRO A 7 5.91 -3.92 -21.66
N ALA A 8 7.12 -3.36 -21.54
CA ALA A 8 8.04 -3.69 -20.47
C ALA A 8 7.44 -3.34 -19.10
N TRP A 9 7.73 -4.14 -18.07
CA TRP A 9 7.34 -3.83 -16.71
C TRP A 9 8.08 -2.57 -16.23
N ASN A 10 7.33 -1.59 -15.73
CA ASN A 10 7.90 -0.48 -14.97
C ASN A 10 8.06 -0.93 -13.52
N VAL A 11 9.25 -0.75 -12.96
CA VAL A 11 9.55 -1.09 -11.57
C VAL A 11 9.94 0.18 -10.82
N ASP A 12 9.17 0.54 -9.80
CA ASP A 12 9.49 1.61 -8.86
C ASP A 12 9.72 1.03 -7.47
N ILE A 13 10.80 1.46 -6.81
CA ILE A 13 11.12 1.08 -5.44
C ILE A 13 11.21 2.34 -4.59
N HIS A 14 10.43 2.40 -3.54
CA HIS A 14 10.44 3.48 -2.56
C HIS A 14 10.85 2.93 -1.21
N ARG A 15 11.93 3.47 -0.64
CA ARG A 15 12.42 3.13 0.69
C ARG A 15 12.27 4.31 1.62
N THR A 16 11.81 4.06 2.83
CA THR A 16 11.73 5.05 3.90
C THR A 16 12.44 4.49 5.13
N PRO A 17 13.54 5.10 5.58
CA PRO A 17 14.17 4.69 6.83
C PRO A 17 13.22 4.97 8.00
N LEU A 18 13.16 4.03 8.94
CA LEU A 18 12.45 4.13 10.20
C LEU A 18 13.45 4.28 11.35
N PRO A 19 13.03 4.66 12.58
CA PRO A 19 13.93 4.66 13.72
C PRO A 19 14.64 3.30 13.85
N ALA A 20 15.97 3.32 13.96
CA ALA A 20 16.77 2.11 14.02
C ALA A 20 16.54 1.35 15.34
N GLU A 21 16.83 0.05 15.31
CA GLU A 21 16.87 -0.81 16.48
C GLU A 21 18.31 -1.22 16.79
N PRO A 22 18.60 -1.84 17.94
CA PRO A 22 19.87 -2.54 18.13
C PRO A 22 20.06 -3.65 17.08
N PRO A 23 21.31 -3.96 16.68
CA PRO A 23 21.65 -5.14 15.88
C PRO A 23 21.09 -6.43 16.47
N GLY A 24 20.79 -7.39 15.60
CA GLY A 24 20.19 -8.68 15.93
C GLY A 24 18.70 -8.77 15.56
N PRO A 25 17.97 -9.74 16.13
CA PRO A 25 16.55 -9.96 15.84
C PRO A 25 15.68 -8.73 16.12
N PRO A 26 14.48 -8.60 15.52
CA PRO A 26 13.56 -7.49 15.79
C PRO A 26 13.26 -7.35 17.27
N ALA A 27 13.40 -6.15 17.81
CA ALA A 27 13.10 -5.89 19.20
C ALA A 27 11.59 -6.04 19.45
N PRO A 28 11.17 -6.68 20.55
CA PRO A 28 9.77 -6.67 20.96
C PRO A 28 9.28 -5.24 21.16
N GLY A 29 8.23 -4.83 20.43
CA GLY A 29 7.76 -3.45 20.44
C GLY A 29 8.71 -2.44 19.80
N GLY A 30 9.70 -2.90 19.03
CA GLY A 30 10.57 -2.04 18.22
C GLY A 30 9.89 -1.54 16.94
N SER A 31 10.60 -0.68 16.21
CA SER A 31 10.18 -0.12 14.92
C SER A 31 9.67 -1.16 13.95
N TRP A 32 10.36 -2.30 13.82
CA TRP A 32 10.01 -3.37 12.91
C TRP A 32 8.66 -3.99 13.28
N THR A 33 8.41 -4.20 14.58
CA THR A 33 7.17 -4.78 15.09
C THR A 33 5.99 -3.84 14.85
N HIS A 34 6.17 -2.54 15.10
CA HIS A 34 5.13 -1.52 14.84
C HIS A 34 4.85 -1.37 13.35
N ALA A 35 5.88 -1.27 12.52
CA ALA A 35 5.73 -1.19 11.07
C ALA A 35 5.05 -2.45 10.50
N ARG A 36 5.42 -3.66 10.94
CA ARG A 36 4.75 -4.91 10.57
C ARG A 36 3.25 -4.85 10.78
N ARG A 37 2.81 -4.39 11.96
CA ARG A 37 1.38 -4.23 12.28
C ARG A 37 0.70 -3.23 11.33
N LEU A 38 1.31 -2.06 11.11
CA LEU A 38 0.77 -1.01 10.24
C LEU A 38 0.67 -1.45 8.78
N ILE A 39 1.64 -2.24 8.30
CA ILE A 39 1.63 -2.83 6.94
C ILE A 39 0.52 -3.87 6.84
N ARG A 40 0.41 -4.77 7.81
CA ARG A 40 -0.63 -5.81 7.83
C ARG A 40 -2.03 -5.24 7.75
N ASP A 41 -2.26 -4.15 8.47
CA ASP A 41 -3.58 -3.55 8.63
C ASP A 41 -3.80 -2.40 7.61
N TYR A 42 -2.87 -2.20 6.66
CA TYR A 42 -2.88 -1.17 5.61
C TYR A 42 -3.04 0.29 6.11
N GLU A 43 -2.68 0.53 7.38
CA GLU A 43 -2.86 1.82 8.08
C GLU A 43 -1.91 2.91 7.57
N PHE A 44 -0.77 2.51 6.98
CA PHE A 44 0.20 3.45 6.41
C PHE A 44 -0.36 4.21 5.19
N SER A 45 -1.41 3.70 4.54
CA SER A 45 -1.97 4.30 3.34
C SER A 45 -2.49 5.71 3.62
N PRO A 46 -2.17 6.71 2.78
CA PRO A 46 -2.65 8.08 2.96
C PRO A 46 -4.15 8.19 2.64
N PRO A 47 -5.02 8.49 3.63
CA PRO A 47 -6.47 8.48 3.45
C PRO A 47 -6.94 9.54 2.45
N GLU A 48 -6.14 10.56 2.17
CA GLU A 48 -6.44 11.55 1.15
C GLU A 48 -6.22 11.06 -0.30
N ILE A 49 -5.57 9.91 -0.49
CA ILE A 49 -5.25 9.33 -1.82
C ILE A 49 -5.79 7.91 -1.98
N VAL A 50 -5.61 7.00 -1.01
CA VAL A 50 -6.13 5.63 -1.09
C VAL A 50 -6.77 5.24 0.24
N ARG A 51 -7.94 4.60 0.16
CA ARG A 51 -8.54 3.82 1.25
C ARG A 51 -8.74 2.37 0.80
N ALA A 52 -8.87 1.46 1.76
CA ALA A 52 -9.16 0.07 1.50
C ALA A 52 -10.36 -0.42 2.31
N LEU A 53 -11.17 -1.30 1.72
CA LEU A 53 -12.12 -2.14 2.41
C LEU A 53 -11.72 -3.60 2.27
N TYR A 54 -11.75 -4.36 3.36
CA TYR A 54 -11.46 -5.80 3.34
C TYR A 54 -12.09 -6.52 4.53
N ASP A 55 -12.29 -7.83 4.39
CA ASP A 55 -12.73 -8.69 5.49
C ASP A 55 -11.52 -9.03 6.38
N PRO A 56 -11.50 -8.62 7.67
CA PRO A 56 -10.39 -8.92 8.56
C PRO A 56 -10.30 -10.41 8.95
N THR A 57 -11.39 -11.17 8.80
CA THR A 57 -11.46 -12.60 9.14
C THR A 57 -10.90 -13.49 8.03
N ALA A 58 -10.86 -12.99 6.79
CA ALA A 58 -10.22 -13.68 5.69
C ALA A 58 -8.69 -13.80 5.93
N PRO A 59 -8.06 -14.95 5.64
CA PRO A 59 -6.61 -15.09 5.67
C PRO A 59 -5.92 -14.00 4.83
N LEU A 60 -4.75 -13.51 5.26
CA LEU A 60 -4.07 -12.43 4.53
C LEU A 60 -3.76 -12.84 3.09
N LEU A 61 -3.16 -14.01 2.88
CA LEU A 61 -2.96 -14.56 1.53
C LEU A 61 -4.32 -14.92 0.90
N GLY A 62 -4.56 -14.42 -0.31
CA GLY A 62 -5.82 -14.61 -1.02
C GLY A 62 -6.93 -13.63 -0.64
N ARG A 63 -6.70 -12.72 0.33
CA ARG A 63 -7.69 -11.72 0.75
C ARG A 63 -8.04 -10.80 -0.41
N ASP A 64 -9.34 -10.66 -0.67
CA ASP A 64 -9.87 -9.62 -1.54
C ASP A 64 -9.97 -8.29 -0.80
N MET A 65 -9.60 -7.22 -1.49
CA MET A 65 -9.71 -5.85 -0.98
C MET A 65 -10.30 -4.95 -2.07
N LEU A 66 -11.13 -3.99 -1.66
CA LEU A 66 -11.58 -2.91 -2.52
C LEU A 66 -10.77 -1.66 -2.20
N LEU A 67 -9.96 -1.19 -3.14
CA LEU A 67 -9.21 0.06 -3.03
C LEU A 67 -10.03 1.21 -3.61
N GLU A 68 -10.25 2.25 -2.81
CA GLU A 68 -10.80 3.53 -3.23
C GLU A 68 -9.64 4.50 -3.50
N ALA A 69 -9.27 4.66 -4.77
CA ALA A 69 -8.29 5.65 -5.20
C ALA A 69 -8.98 7.00 -5.45
N ARG A 70 -8.48 8.05 -4.80
CA ARG A 70 -9.07 9.40 -4.78
C ARG A 70 -8.17 10.38 -5.52
N PHE A 71 -8.71 11.01 -6.56
CA PHE A 71 -7.98 11.94 -7.41
C PHE A 71 -8.85 13.12 -7.82
N HIS A 72 -8.53 14.34 -7.36
CA HIS A 72 -9.15 15.60 -7.80
C HIS A 72 -10.70 15.56 -7.92
N GLY A 73 -11.39 14.95 -6.95
CA GLY A 73 -12.85 14.82 -6.94
C GLY A 73 -13.42 13.57 -7.65
N LEU A 74 -12.58 12.75 -8.26
CA LEU A 74 -12.93 11.45 -8.82
C LEU A 74 -12.54 10.33 -7.87
N HIS A 75 -13.44 9.37 -7.68
CA HIS A 75 -13.21 8.17 -6.88
C HIS A 75 -13.25 6.94 -7.80
N PHE A 76 -12.13 6.21 -7.82
CA PHE A 76 -11.99 4.97 -8.57
C PHE A 76 -11.96 3.79 -7.60
N TYR A 77 -12.82 2.81 -7.85
CA TYR A 77 -12.85 1.59 -7.07
C TYR A 77 -12.15 0.47 -7.83
N CYS A 78 -11.19 -0.17 -7.16
CA CYS A 78 -10.34 -1.20 -7.74
C CYS A 78 -10.34 -2.45 -6.86
N GLY A 79 -10.78 -3.58 -7.41
CA GLY A 79 -10.68 -4.87 -6.75
C GLY A 79 -9.25 -5.38 -6.84
N VAL A 80 -8.66 -5.71 -5.70
CA VAL A 80 -7.32 -6.31 -5.64
C VAL A 80 -7.38 -7.56 -4.78
N ARG A 81 -6.43 -8.47 -5.01
CA ARG A 81 -6.25 -9.66 -4.20
C ARG A 81 -4.83 -9.75 -3.70
N VAL A 82 -4.66 -10.09 -2.44
CA VAL A 82 -3.35 -10.42 -1.88
C VAL A 82 -2.85 -11.71 -2.51
N THR A 83 -1.75 -11.64 -3.24
CA THR A 83 -1.17 -12.79 -3.96
C THR A 83 0.09 -13.34 -3.31
N GLU A 84 0.68 -12.60 -2.37
CA GLU A 84 1.94 -12.97 -1.73
C GLU A 84 1.98 -12.45 -0.30
N VAL A 85 2.59 -13.24 0.59
CA VAL A 85 2.96 -12.85 1.96
C VAL A 85 4.44 -13.19 2.12
N VAL A 86 5.21 -12.23 2.61
CA VAL A 86 6.64 -12.36 2.92
C VAL A 86 6.76 -12.45 4.44
N ASP A 87 7.41 -13.49 4.94
CA ASP A 87 7.81 -13.65 6.34
C ASP A 87 9.10 -14.48 6.37
N GLU A 88 10.24 -13.81 6.25
CA GLU A 88 11.52 -14.44 5.92
C GLU A 88 12.69 -13.84 6.72
N THR A 89 13.70 -14.67 6.97
CA THR A 89 15.03 -14.21 7.36
C THR A 89 15.97 -14.33 6.16
N ARG A 90 16.41 -13.20 5.61
CA ARG A 90 17.33 -13.09 4.48
C ARG A 90 18.79 -13.03 4.97
N ASP A 91 19.70 -13.61 4.20
CA ASP A 91 21.15 -13.60 4.50
C ASP A 91 21.50 -14.00 5.95
N GLY A 92 20.67 -14.86 6.55
CA GLY A 92 20.80 -15.37 7.91
C GLY A 92 20.55 -14.36 9.05
N THR A 93 20.38 -13.07 8.75
CA THR A 93 20.25 -12.03 9.80
C THR A 93 19.20 -10.96 9.51
N ASP A 94 18.84 -10.72 8.25
CA ASP A 94 17.89 -9.67 7.89
C ASP A 94 16.45 -10.18 7.99
N HIS A 95 15.58 -9.43 8.66
CA HIS A 95 14.20 -9.85 8.87
C HIS A 95 13.25 -9.05 7.98
N ALA A 96 12.54 -9.74 7.09
CA ALA A 96 11.60 -9.15 6.17
C ALA A 96 10.18 -9.66 6.42
N TRP A 97 9.22 -8.74 6.54
CA TRP A 97 7.81 -9.07 6.58
C TRP A 97 7.01 -8.15 5.67
N GLY A 98 6.04 -8.68 4.95
CA GLY A 98 5.21 -7.89 4.06
C GLY A 98 4.18 -8.71 3.32
N TRP A 99 3.51 -8.05 2.37
CA TRP A 99 2.58 -8.71 1.46
C TRP A 99 2.42 -7.91 0.18
N ALA A 100 1.95 -8.59 -0.87
CA ALA A 100 1.68 -7.97 -2.15
C ALA A 100 0.24 -8.22 -2.58
N TYR A 101 -0.34 -7.25 -3.26
CA TYR A 101 -1.59 -7.45 -3.99
C TYR A 101 -1.40 -7.23 -5.49
N GLU A 102 -2.25 -7.92 -6.26
CA GLU A 102 -2.43 -7.70 -7.69
C GLU A 102 -3.85 -7.21 -7.97
N THR A 103 -4.01 -6.39 -9.01
CA THR A 103 -5.33 -6.04 -9.55
C THR A 103 -6.05 -7.31 -10.03
N LEU A 104 -7.32 -7.47 -9.66
CA LEU A 104 -8.17 -8.56 -10.16
C LEU A 104 -8.45 -8.39 -11.67
N GLY A 105 -9.05 -9.41 -12.31
CA GLY A 105 -9.49 -9.32 -13.72
C GLY A 105 -10.37 -8.09 -13.97
N GLY A 106 -10.52 -7.65 -15.23
CA GLY A 106 -11.36 -6.48 -15.59
C GLY A 106 -10.73 -5.09 -15.41
N HIS A 107 -9.55 -4.99 -14.78
CA HIS A 107 -8.82 -3.73 -14.64
C HIS A 107 -7.98 -3.34 -15.87
N LEU A 108 -8.01 -2.05 -16.22
CA LEU A 108 -7.32 -1.41 -17.34
C LEU A 108 -5.78 -1.36 -17.21
N GLU A 109 -5.17 -1.84 -16.13
CA GLU A 109 -3.72 -1.98 -15.97
C GLU A 109 -3.43 -3.15 -15.01
N ARG A 110 -2.45 -3.99 -15.33
CA ARG A 110 -1.97 -5.04 -14.41
C ARG A 110 -0.90 -4.43 -13.52
N GLY A 111 -1.23 -4.30 -12.23
CA GLY A 111 -0.33 -3.73 -11.23
C GLY A 111 -0.16 -4.69 -10.07
N LYS A 112 1.10 -4.92 -9.68
CA LYS A 112 1.47 -5.57 -8.41
C LYS A 112 2.13 -4.54 -7.52
N VAL A 113 1.72 -4.45 -6.27
CA VAL A 113 2.44 -3.65 -5.27
C VAL A 113 2.75 -4.50 -4.07
N THR A 114 4.03 -4.54 -3.68
CA THR A 114 4.51 -5.19 -2.47
C THR A 114 4.87 -4.12 -1.44
N TYR A 115 4.40 -4.30 -0.21
CA TYR A 115 4.78 -3.48 0.95
C TYR A 115 5.46 -4.35 1.98
N GLU A 116 6.66 -3.96 2.40
CA GLU A 116 7.49 -4.71 3.34
C GLU A 116 8.09 -3.79 4.41
N VAL A 117 8.32 -4.36 5.58
CA VAL A 117 9.28 -3.86 6.55
C VAL A 117 10.49 -4.78 6.53
N VAL A 118 11.68 -4.20 6.45
CA VAL A 118 12.95 -4.91 6.47
C VAL A 118 13.78 -4.39 7.63
N LYS A 119 14.32 -5.29 8.46
CA LYS A 119 15.35 -4.98 9.44
C LYS A 119 16.66 -5.62 9.00
N ASP A 120 17.72 -4.82 8.91
CA ASP A 120 19.09 -5.32 8.78
C ASP A 120 19.56 -5.84 10.14
N GLY A 121 19.88 -7.14 10.21
CA GLY A 121 20.26 -7.77 11.47
C GLY A 121 21.66 -7.41 11.94
N ARG A 122 22.52 -6.91 11.06
CA ARG A 122 23.91 -6.53 11.39
C ARG A 122 24.01 -5.10 11.88
N THR A 123 23.26 -4.19 11.25
CA THR A 123 23.32 -2.76 11.53
C THR A 123 22.18 -2.28 12.43
N GLY A 124 21.06 -3.02 12.46
CA GLY A 124 19.84 -2.61 13.15
C GLY A 124 19.00 -1.58 12.38
N ALA A 125 19.40 -1.25 11.14
CA ALA A 125 18.61 -0.36 10.28
C ALA A 125 17.23 -0.99 9.98
N VAL A 126 16.18 -0.18 10.03
CA VAL A 126 14.81 -0.60 9.71
C VAL A 126 14.27 0.26 8.58
N GLU A 127 13.72 -0.37 7.55
CA GLU A 127 13.16 0.31 6.39
C GLU A 127 11.73 -0.15 6.09
N PHE A 128 10.87 0.81 5.73
CA PHE A 128 9.65 0.54 5.01
C PHE A 128 9.90 0.59 3.51
N VAL A 129 9.51 -0.46 2.78
CA VAL A 129 9.78 -0.63 1.36
C VAL A 129 8.47 -0.85 0.62
N ALA A 130 8.23 -0.03 -0.41
CA ALA A 130 7.15 -0.24 -1.37
C ALA A 130 7.75 -0.53 -2.76
N ARG A 131 7.44 -1.70 -3.33
CA ARG A 131 7.82 -2.10 -4.68
C ARG A 131 6.60 -2.15 -5.58
N CYS A 132 6.59 -1.38 -6.64
CA CYS A 132 5.50 -1.33 -7.60
C CYS A 132 5.98 -1.92 -8.93
N HIS A 133 5.29 -2.94 -9.41
CA HIS A 133 5.44 -3.47 -10.76
C HIS A 133 4.17 -3.09 -11.52
N SER A 134 4.30 -2.28 -12.57
CA SER A 134 3.17 -1.91 -13.41
C SER A 134 3.45 -2.22 -14.86
N GLN A 135 2.41 -2.70 -15.55
CA GLN A 135 2.40 -2.85 -16.99
C GLN A 135 1.17 -2.10 -17.51
N GLY A 136 1.39 -1.07 -18.33
CA GLY A 136 0.30 -0.34 -18.96
C GLY A 136 -0.52 -1.29 -19.84
N ALA A 137 -1.84 -1.26 -19.76
CA ALA A 137 -2.62 -2.12 -20.66
C ALA A 137 -2.62 -1.56 -22.09
N PRO A 138 -2.62 -2.43 -23.10
CA PRO A 138 -2.72 -2.04 -24.50
C PRO A 138 -4.01 -1.29 -24.88
N THR A 139 -5.01 -1.20 -24.00
CA THR A 139 -6.38 -0.77 -24.32
C THR A 139 -6.75 0.64 -23.85
N LEU A 140 -5.83 1.39 -23.25
CA LEU A 140 -6.10 2.78 -22.83
C LEU A 140 -6.05 3.72 -24.03
N GLY A 141 -7.17 4.37 -24.34
CA GLY A 141 -7.25 5.39 -25.39
C GLY A 141 -6.24 6.54 -25.17
N PRO A 142 -5.87 7.28 -26.24
CA PRO A 142 -4.78 8.26 -26.21
C PRO A 142 -4.92 9.36 -25.16
N VAL A 143 -6.16 9.78 -24.86
CA VAL A 143 -6.47 10.85 -23.91
C VAL A 143 -6.34 10.36 -22.45
N THR A 144 -6.80 9.14 -22.17
CA THR A 144 -6.72 8.52 -20.83
C THR A 144 -5.28 8.16 -20.47
N SER A 145 -4.50 7.68 -21.45
CA SER A 145 -3.07 7.37 -21.24
C SER A 145 -2.22 8.62 -21.00
N LEU A 146 -2.53 9.76 -21.63
CA LEU A 146 -1.82 11.03 -21.40
C LEU A 146 -2.16 11.65 -20.03
N GLY A 147 -3.44 11.63 -19.64
CA GLY A 147 -3.89 12.05 -18.31
C GLY A 147 -3.26 11.21 -17.20
N TRP A 148 -3.21 9.88 -17.38
CA TRP A 148 -2.56 8.95 -16.45
C TRP A 148 -1.04 9.13 -16.40
N ARG A 149 -0.37 9.34 -17.54
CA ARG A 149 1.09 9.53 -17.59
C ARG A 149 1.55 10.79 -16.85
N LEU A 150 0.86 11.92 -17.03
CA LEU A 150 1.28 13.20 -16.44
C LEU A 150 0.75 13.40 -15.01
N PHE A 151 -0.52 13.12 -14.77
CA PHE A 151 -1.14 13.31 -13.45
C PHE A 151 -0.98 12.09 -12.55
N GLY A 152 -0.99 10.89 -13.12
CA GLY A 152 -0.78 9.64 -12.39
C GLY A 152 0.63 9.56 -11.82
N ARG A 153 1.70 9.90 -12.55
CA ARG A 153 3.07 9.84 -12.01
C ARG A 153 3.29 10.79 -10.82
N ARG A 154 2.82 12.05 -10.91
CA ARG A 154 2.92 12.99 -9.79
C ARG A 154 2.14 12.50 -8.57
N THR A 155 0.96 11.92 -8.79
CA THR A 155 0.09 11.38 -7.73
C THR A 155 0.67 10.10 -7.13
N GLN A 156 1.24 9.21 -7.94
CA GLN A 156 1.93 7.99 -7.53
C GLN A 156 3.15 8.33 -6.66
N LEU A 157 4.00 9.26 -7.10
CA LEU A 157 5.14 9.71 -6.29
C LEU A 157 4.68 10.40 -5.00
N ARG A 158 3.59 11.16 -5.05
CA ARG A 158 2.98 11.76 -3.85
C ARG A 158 2.47 10.67 -2.89
N PHE A 159 1.80 9.64 -3.42
CA PHE A 159 1.31 8.50 -2.64
C PHE A 159 2.46 7.84 -1.88
N TYR A 160 3.53 7.42 -2.57
CA TYR A 160 4.64 6.73 -1.91
C TYR A 160 5.38 7.60 -0.90
N ARG A 161 5.60 8.90 -1.19
CA ARG A 161 6.15 9.83 -0.19
C ARG A 161 5.26 9.94 1.05
N ARG A 162 3.94 9.96 0.86
CA ARG A 162 2.99 10.05 1.98
C ARG A 162 2.88 8.75 2.77
N CYS A 163 2.94 7.59 2.11
CA CYS A 163 3.06 6.29 2.78
C CYS A 163 4.27 6.27 3.71
N GLY A 164 5.44 6.67 3.19
CA GLY A 164 6.68 6.76 3.97
C GLY A 164 6.56 7.70 5.16
N ALA A 165 6.08 8.92 4.94
CA ALA A 165 5.90 9.91 6.02
C ALA A 165 4.93 9.43 7.10
N ARG A 166 3.82 8.78 6.72
CA ARG A 166 2.85 8.22 7.66
C ARG A 166 3.45 7.07 8.45
N MET A 167 4.14 6.15 7.78
CA MET A 167 4.82 5.03 8.44
C MET A 167 5.81 5.53 9.49
N TRP A 168 6.66 6.48 9.11
CA TRP A 168 7.65 7.05 10.01
C TRP A 168 6.98 7.68 11.25
N HIS A 169 5.97 8.53 11.04
CA HIS A 169 5.26 9.20 12.13
C HIS A 169 4.57 8.21 13.08
N PHE A 170 3.93 7.20 12.52
CA PHE A 170 3.25 6.16 13.30
C PHE A 170 4.20 5.30 14.11
N VAL A 171 5.34 4.91 13.52
CA VAL A 171 6.38 4.16 14.25
C VAL A 171 6.98 5.02 15.35
N GLU A 172 7.32 6.28 15.06
CA GLU A 172 7.87 7.20 16.06
C GLU A 172 6.92 7.42 17.24
N ALA A 173 5.63 7.64 16.98
CA ALA A 173 4.62 7.79 18.01
C ALA A 173 4.44 6.50 18.84
N ALA A 174 4.42 5.33 18.18
CA ALA A 174 4.29 4.06 18.88
C ALA A 174 5.49 3.78 19.82
N LEU A 175 6.70 4.15 19.42
CA LEU A 175 7.90 4.05 20.25
C LEU A 175 7.87 4.98 21.48
N ARG A 176 7.10 6.08 21.43
CA ARG A 176 6.81 6.93 22.59
C ARG A 176 5.68 6.39 23.47
N GLY A 177 5.15 5.21 23.16
CA GLY A 177 4.03 4.58 23.87
C GLY A 177 2.67 5.16 23.50
N GLU A 178 2.57 5.96 22.43
CA GLU A 178 1.29 6.47 21.96
C GLU A 178 0.48 5.36 21.27
N PRO A 179 -0.86 5.36 21.39
CA PRO A 179 -1.69 4.42 20.66
C PRO A 179 -1.67 4.77 19.17
N VAL A 180 -1.21 3.83 18.34
CA VAL A 180 -1.12 4.00 16.89
C VAL A 180 -1.73 2.80 16.14
N PRO A 181 -2.68 3.04 15.22
CA PRO A 181 -3.40 4.30 15.00
C PRO A 181 -4.17 4.73 16.26
N ALA A 182 -4.38 6.04 16.42
CA ALA A 182 -5.04 6.59 17.61
C ALA A 182 -6.54 6.23 17.74
N ARG A 183 -7.14 5.72 16.66
CA ARG A 183 -8.55 5.34 16.61
C ARG A 183 -8.68 3.84 16.35
N PRO A 184 -9.71 3.19 16.89
CA PRO A 184 -9.99 1.80 16.54
C PRO A 184 -10.31 1.66 15.04
N PRO A 185 -10.09 0.48 14.45
CA PRO A 185 -10.49 0.20 13.07
C PRO A 185 -11.96 0.55 12.85
N ARG A 186 -12.23 1.27 11.77
CA ARG A 186 -13.60 1.61 11.39
C ARG A 186 -14.22 0.42 10.67
N MET A 187 -15.40 0.00 11.11
CA MET A 187 -16.15 -1.10 10.48
C MET A 187 -17.25 -0.58 9.55
N VAL A 188 -17.43 -1.23 8.41
CA VAL A 188 -18.58 -1.07 7.49
C VAL A 188 -19.18 -2.45 7.29
N GLY A 189 -20.22 -2.77 8.07
CA GLY A 189 -20.67 -4.16 8.21
C GLY A 189 -19.57 -5.02 8.81
N HIS A 190 -19.20 -6.11 8.13
CA HIS A 190 -18.10 -6.98 8.53
C HIS A 190 -16.73 -6.55 7.98
N LEU A 191 -16.68 -5.51 7.13
CA LEU A 191 -15.45 -5.05 6.51
C LEU A 191 -14.74 -4.00 7.36
N VAL A 192 -13.40 -4.07 7.42
CA VAL A 192 -12.55 -2.99 7.93
C VAL A 192 -12.39 -1.92 6.85
N TYR A 193 -12.48 -0.66 7.25
CA TYR A 193 -12.15 0.51 6.45
C TYR A 193 -10.79 1.06 6.91
N ALA A 194 -9.78 0.90 6.07
CA ALA A 194 -8.41 1.36 6.32
C ALA A 194 -8.06 2.59 5.44
N PRO A 195 -7.26 3.53 5.95
CA PRO A 195 -6.78 3.58 7.33
C PRO A 195 -7.88 4.04 8.29
N SER A 196 -7.75 3.65 9.56
CA SER A 196 -8.71 3.97 10.63
C SER A 196 -8.85 5.48 10.93
N ASP A 197 -7.85 6.29 10.57
CA ASP A 197 -7.86 7.74 10.73
C ASP A 197 -8.52 8.49 9.55
N ALA A 198 -9.01 7.76 8.54
CA ALA A 198 -9.70 8.34 7.39
C ALA A 198 -10.96 9.12 7.80
N ARG A 199 -11.02 10.39 7.41
CA ARG A 199 -12.20 11.26 7.60
C ARG A 199 -13.04 11.31 6.33
N ALA A 200 -14.36 11.21 6.49
CA ALA A 200 -15.28 11.55 5.40
C ALA A 200 -15.23 13.06 5.17
N HIS A 201 -14.96 13.49 3.94
CA HIS A 201 -15.03 14.90 3.59
C HIS A 201 -16.42 15.23 3.06
N ARG A 202 -16.97 16.42 3.34
CA ARG A 202 -18.31 16.82 2.86
C ARG A 202 -18.44 16.78 1.33
N LEU A 203 -17.32 17.00 0.63
CA LEU A 203 -17.26 16.90 -0.83
C LEU A 203 -17.21 15.46 -1.36
N ASP A 204 -17.01 14.45 -0.50
CA ASP A 204 -17.07 13.03 -0.92
C ASP A 204 -18.46 12.67 -1.48
N ALA A 205 -19.51 13.36 -1.01
CA ALA A 205 -20.87 13.21 -1.52
C ALA A 205 -21.05 13.74 -2.96
N LEU A 206 -20.14 14.59 -3.43
CA LEU A 206 -20.13 15.16 -4.78
C LEU A 206 -19.17 14.41 -5.71
N ALA A 207 -18.48 13.37 -5.20
CA ALA A 207 -17.52 12.64 -5.99
C ALA A 207 -18.22 11.83 -7.10
N VAL A 208 -17.70 11.92 -8.32
CA VAL A 208 -18.14 11.06 -9.41
C VAL A 208 -17.47 9.70 -9.22
N ASN A 209 -18.30 8.70 -8.92
CA ASN A 209 -17.85 7.33 -8.73
C ASN A 209 -17.69 6.65 -10.09
N ARG A 210 -16.50 6.10 -10.36
CA ARG A 210 -16.31 5.16 -11.47
C ARG A 210 -15.96 3.79 -10.93
N VAL A 211 -16.87 2.85 -11.19
CA VAL A 211 -16.64 1.43 -10.97
C VAL A 211 -16.01 0.89 -12.25
N ALA A 212 -14.77 0.44 -12.17
CA ALA A 212 -14.24 -0.44 -13.20
C ALA A 212 -14.69 -1.86 -12.81
N PRO A 213 -15.58 -2.51 -13.59
CA PRO A 213 -15.97 -3.88 -13.30
C PRO A 213 -14.73 -4.76 -13.38
N GLY A 214 -14.54 -5.58 -12.34
CA GLY A 214 -13.58 -6.67 -12.35
C GLY A 214 -14.17 -7.94 -12.97
#